data_AF-A0A060CDK3-F1
#
_entry.id   AF-A0A060CDK3-F1
#
_cell.length_a   1.000
_cell.length_b   1.000
_cell.length_c   1.000
_cell.angle_alpha   90.00
_cell.angle_beta   90.00
_cell.angle_gamma   90.00
#
_symmetry.space_group_name_H-M   'P 1'
#
loop_
_entity.id
_entity.type
_entity.pdbx_description
1 polymer ?
#
loop_
_entity_poly.entity_id
_entity_poly.type
_entity_poly.pdbx_seq_one_letter_code
_entity_poly.pdbx_strand_id
1 'polypeptide(L)'
;MAAWLRPRRAAGDVALVMNVVVWLFYALVLAPLLDDENSGRGLMQAARDEAGPATTIGLVDWREQLLLQAVGPVAEFGFRQPPEEQWRRGIDWLRTPAAGPRVLLGQGDALPACIDRSRLHALGAANRRDWWLVRLDAVSECPHE
;
A
#
# COMPACT_ATOMS: atom_id res chain seq x y z
N MET A 1 38.01 -46.09 -8.38
CA MET A 1 36.68 -45.47 -8.58
C MET A 1 36.24 -44.54 -7.43
N ALA A 2 36.53 -44.84 -6.15
CA ALA A 2 36.12 -44.00 -5.01
C ALA A 2 36.73 -42.57 -4.99
N ALA A 3 37.97 -42.40 -5.46
CA ALA A 3 38.63 -41.08 -5.49
C ALA A 3 37.99 -40.09 -6.50
N TRP A 4 37.32 -40.58 -7.55
CA TRP A 4 36.60 -39.77 -8.55
C TRP A 4 35.22 -39.32 -8.08
N LEU A 5 34.62 -40.04 -7.12
CA LEU A 5 33.32 -39.70 -6.52
C LEU A 5 33.46 -38.67 -5.39
N ARG A 6 34.63 -38.59 -4.75
CA ARG A 6 34.93 -37.66 -3.65
C ARG A 6 34.85 -36.17 -4.04
N PRO A 7 35.47 -35.70 -5.14
CA PRO A 7 35.33 -34.31 -5.58
C PRO A 7 33.92 -34.00 -6.11
N ARG A 8 33.23 -34.99 -6.71
CA ARG A 8 31.85 -34.85 -7.19
C ARG A 8 30.84 -34.75 -6.04
N ARG A 9 31.03 -35.51 -4.97
CA ARG A 9 30.23 -35.42 -3.74
C ARG A 9 30.50 -34.11 -3.01
N ALA A 10 31.77 -33.71 -2.87
CA ALA A 10 32.13 -32.41 -2.28
C ALA A 10 31.52 -31.23 -3.05
N ALA A 11 31.52 -31.28 -4.39
CA ALA A 11 30.85 -30.27 -5.21
C ALA A 11 29.32 -30.26 -5.01
N GLY A 12 28.70 -31.44 -4.88
CA GLY A 12 27.27 -31.57 -4.56
C GLY A 12 26.91 -31.02 -3.17
N ASP A 13 27.71 -31.34 -2.16
CA ASP A 13 27.52 -30.86 -0.79
C ASP A 13 27.69 -29.34 -0.70
N VAL A 14 28.71 -28.78 -1.37
CA VAL A 14 28.90 -27.33 -1.47
C VAL A 14 27.73 -26.65 -2.20
N ALA A 15 27.23 -27.24 -3.29
CA ALA A 15 26.07 -26.71 -4.01
C ALA A 15 24.81 -26.74 -3.15
N LEU A 16 24.58 -27.82 -2.39
CA LEU A 16 23.46 -27.93 -1.46
C LEU A 16 23.55 -26.88 -0.34
N VAL A 17 24.71 -26.73 0.30
CA VAL A 17 24.91 -25.72 1.34
C VAL A 17 24.72 -24.33 0.77
N MET A 18 25.28 -24.02 -0.39
CA MET A 18 25.09 -22.71 -1.05
C MET A 18 23.60 -22.45 -1.33
N ASN A 19 22.88 -23.45 -1.82
CA ASN A 19 21.44 -23.34 -2.08
C ASN A 19 20.66 -23.04 -0.79
N VAL A 20 20.93 -23.80 0.28
CA VAL A 20 20.31 -23.57 1.60
C VAL A 20 20.64 -22.17 2.11
N VAL A 21 21.90 -21.74 2.03
CA VAL A 21 22.32 -20.39 2.47
C VAL A 21 21.60 -19.30 1.68
N VAL A 22 21.51 -19.43 0.35
CA VAL A 22 20.80 -18.46 -0.51
C VAL A 22 19.32 -18.38 -0.12
N TRP A 23 18.65 -19.52 0.08
CA TRP A 23 17.24 -19.52 0.46
C TRP A 23 16.99 -19.03 1.89
N LEU A 24 17.89 -19.33 2.83
CA LEU A 24 17.82 -18.78 4.19
C LEU A 24 18.03 -17.26 4.17
N PHE A 25 19.01 -16.77 3.40
CA PHE A 25 19.22 -15.34 3.22
C PHE A 25 17.99 -14.67 2.60
N TYR A 26 17.43 -15.27 1.54
CA TYR A 26 16.20 -14.78 0.93
C TYR A 26 15.06 -14.71 1.94
N ALA A 27 14.80 -15.80 2.69
CA ALA A 27 13.67 -15.89 3.60
C ALA A 27 13.80 -15.01 4.85
N LEU A 28 15.01 -14.87 5.40
CA LEU A 28 15.24 -14.19 6.67
C LEU A 28 15.64 -12.71 6.50
N VAL A 29 16.15 -12.33 5.34
CA VAL A 29 16.65 -10.97 5.10
C VAL A 29 15.86 -10.31 3.98
N LEU A 30 15.87 -10.88 2.77
CA LEU A 30 15.32 -10.19 1.60
C LEU A 30 13.78 -10.12 1.62
N ALA A 31 13.10 -11.22 1.98
CA ALA A 31 11.65 -11.28 1.99
C ALA A 31 11.02 -10.31 3.01
N PRO A 32 11.49 -10.23 4.28
CA PRO A 32 10.98 -9.23 5.24
C PRO A 32 11.21 -7.79 4.78
N LEU A 33 12.37 -7.49 4.17
CA LEU A 33 12.67 -6.15 3.64
C LEU A 33 11.70 -5.74 2.52
N LEU A 34 11.24 -6.69 1.71
CA LEU A 34 10.29 -6.45 0.63
C LEU A 34 8.82 -6.56 1.08
N ASP A 35 8.54 -7.11 2.27
CA ASP A 35 7.17 -7.36 2.74
C ASP A 35 6.43 -6.04 2.99
N ASP A 36 7.09 -5.02 3.52
CA ASP A 36 6.45 -3.73 3.80
C ASP A 36 5.97 -3.03 2.52
N GLU A 37 6.78 -3.07 1.46
CA GLU A 37 6.41 -2.53 0.15
C GLU A 37 5.29 -3.35 -0.51
N ASN A 38 5.29 -4.67 -0.36
CA ASN A 38 4.31 -5.55 -1.01
C ASN A 38 2.98 -5.63 -0.24
N SER A 39 3.01 -5.69 1.08
CA SER A 39 1.82 -5.78 1.93
C SER A 39 1.11 -4.43 2.09
N GLY A 40 1.87 -3.32 2.00
CA GLY A 40 1.38 -1.98 2.29
C GLY A 40 1.14 -1.72 3.78
N ARG A 41 1.71 -2.55 4.68
CA ARG A 41 1.60 -2.38 6.13
C ARG A 41 2.20 -1.06 6.61
N GLY A 42 3.44 -0.77 6.19
CA GLY A 42 4.11 0.49 6.50
C GLY A 42 3.33 1.70 5.98
N LEU A 43 2.73 1.58 4.79
CA LEU A 43 1.86 2.62 4.23
C LEU A 43 0.63 2.86 5.12
N MET A 44 -0.09 1.82 5.53
CA MET A 44 -1.30 1.96 6.35
C MET A 44 -0.99 2.50 7.76
N GLN A 45 0.18 2.15 8.31
CA GLN A 45 0.68 2.74 9.56
C GLN A 45 0.99 4.23 9.38
N ALA A 46 1.76 4.60 8.35
CA ALA A 46 2.05 5.99 8.04
C ALA A 46 0.76 6.80 7.78
N ALA A 47 -0.21 6.22 7.06
CA ALA A 47 -1.51 6.84 6.84
C ALA A 47 -2.27 7.08 8.14
N ARG A 48 -2.23 6.13 9.09
CA ARG A 48 -2.86 6.26 10.40
C ARG A 48 -2.16 7.31 11.27
N ASP A 49 -0.84 7.32 11.28
CA ASP A 49 -0.04 8.28 12.06
C ASP A 49 -0.30 9.72 11.59
N GLU A 50 -0.33 9.94 10.27
CA GLU A 50 -0.60 11.25 9.67
C GLU A 50 -2.09 11.65 9.75
N ALA A 51 -3.02 10.70 9.60
CA ALA A 51 -4.45 11.00 9.72
C ALA A 51 -4.86 11.27 11.19
N GLY A 52 -4.19 10.62 12.14
CA GLY A 52 -4.54 10.62 13.55
C GLY A 52 -5.48 9.46 13.94
N PRO A 53 -5.57 9.13 15.25
CA PRO A 53 -6.25 7.92 15.73
C PRO A 53 -7.79 7.97 15.59
N ALA A 54 -8.40 9.15 15.58
CA ALA A 54 -9.85 9.33 15.50
C ALA A 54 -10.38 9.58 14.07
N THR A 55 -9.49 9.67 13.07
CA THR A 55 -9.84 10.02 11.69
C THR A 55 -10.24 8.79 10.90
N THR A 56 -11.38 8.82 10.22
CA THR A 56 -11.73 7.73 9.31
C THR A 56 -10.98 7.91 7.99
N ILE A 57 -10.28 6.86 7.55
CA ILE A 57 -9.54 6.85 6.28
C ILE A 57 -10.41 6.17 5.22
N GLY A 58 -10.86 6.91 4.22
CA GLY A 58 -11.55 6.37 3.06
C GLY A 58 -10.56 5.85 2.02
N LEU A 59 -10.66 4.59 1.64
CA LEU A 59 -9.75 3.95 0.70
C LEU A 59 -10.29 4.07 -0.74
N VAL A 60 -9.48 4.61 -1.64
CA VAL A 60 -9.81 4.82 -3.06
C VAL A 60 -8.75 4.18 -3.94
N ASP A 61 -9.17 3.39 -4.94
CA ASP A 61 -8.29 2.61 -5.84
C ASP A 61 -7.28 1.75 -5.06
N TRP A 62 -7.78 1.14 -3.99
CA TRP A 62 -6.99 0.38 -3.04
C TRP A 62 -6.90 -1.09 -3.44
N ARG A 63 -5.80 -1.75 -3.05
CA ARG A 63 -5.65 -3.21 -3.17
C ARG A 63 -6.19 -3.92 -1.94
N GLU A 64 -6.79 -5.09 -2.12
CA GLU A 64 -7.40 -5.87 -1.03
C GLU A 64 -6.50 -6.01 0.21
N GLN A 65 -5.19 -6.15 -0.01
CA GLN A 65 -4.17 -6.25 1.04
C GLN A 65 -4.11 -5.03 1.97
N LEU A 66 -4.37 -3.82 1.47
CA LEU A 66 -4.35 -2.60 2.29
C LEU A 66 -5.45 -2.60 3.35
N LEU A 67 -6.62 -3.14 3.03
CA LEU A 67 -7.71 -3.26 4.02
C LEU A 67 -7.35 -4.24 5.13
N LEU A 68 -6.61 -5.32 4.82
CA LEU A 68 -6.11 -6.25 5.84
C LEU A 68 -5.09 -5.61 6.78
N GLN A 69 -4.37 -4.58 6.32
CA GLN A 69 -3.42 -3.82 7.13
C GLN A 69 -4.05 -2.57 7.77
N ALA A 70 -5.36 -2.36 7.61
CA ALA A 70 -6.04 -1.20 8.16
C ALA A 70 -6.00 -1.19 9.69
N VAL A 71 -5.50 -0.09 10.25
CA VAL A 71 -5.55 0.18 11.68
C VAL A 71 -6.60 1.26 11.91
N GLY A 72 -7.58 1.01 12.78
CA GLY A 72 -8.64 1.95 13.11
C GLY A 72 -9.75 2.04 12.05
N PRO A 73 -10.63 3.07 12.11
CA PRO A 73 -11.78 3.18 11.23
C PRO A 73 -11.37 3.48 9.78
N VAL A 74 -11.93 2.71 8.86
CA VAL A 74 -11.78 2.89 7.42
C VAL A 74 -13.14 2.86 6.72
N ALA A 75 -13.23 3.52 5.57
CA ALA A 75 -14.38 3.46 4.68
C ALA A 75 -13.94 2.97 3.29
N GLU A 76 -14.79 2.25 2.58
CA GLU A 76 -14.54 1.83 1.21
C GLU A 76 -15.65 2.32 0.28
N PHE A 77 -15.33 2.44 -1.01
CA PHE A 77 -16.26 2.97 -2.03
C PHE A 77 -16.61 1.94 -3.11
N GLY A 78 -16.42 0.65 -2.78
CA GLY A 78 -16.68 -0.50 -3.63
C GLY A 78 -15.41 -0.93 -4.37
N PHE A 79 -14.71 -1.93 -3.82
CA PHE A 79 -13.45 -2.46 -4.36
C PHE A 79 -13.45 -2.78 -5.86
N ARG A 80 -14.58 -3.31 -6.39
CA ARG A 80 -14.72 -3.70 -7.80
C ARG A 80 -15.16 -2.56 -8.72
N GLN A 81 -15.45 -1.38 -8.17
CA GLN A 81 -15.84 -0.23 -8.98
C GLN A 81 -14.62 0.36 -9.70
N PRO A 82 -14.80 0.95 -10.89
CA PRO A 82 -13.74 1.70 -11.54
C PRO A 82 -13.17 2.78 -10.61
N PRO A 83 -11.87 3.11 -10.70
CA PRO A 83 -11.24 4.14 -9.85
C PRO A 83 -11.98 5.48 -9.86
N GLU A 84 -12.48 5.90 -11.01
CA GLU A 84 -13.26 7.15 -11.18
C GLU A 84 -14.52 7.17 -10.29
N GLU A 85 -15.27 6.07 -10.24
CA GLU A 85 -16.48 5.94 -9.42
C GLU A 85 -16.14 5.85 -7.93
N GLN A 86 -15.02 5.19 -7.58
CA GLN A 86 -14.54 5.19 -6.20
C GLN A 86 -14.14 6.59 -5.74
N TRP A 87 -13.45 7.37 -6.60
CA TRP A 87 -13.10 8.76 -6.33
C TRP A 87 -14.34 9.63 -6.16
N ARG A 88 -15.32 9.51 -7.07
CA ARG A 88 -16.58 10.26 -6.99
C ARG A 88 -17.28 10.01 -5.66
N ARG A 89 -17.50 8.75 -5.30
CA ARG A 89 -18.10 8.34 -4.01
C ARG A 89 -17.27 8.77 -2.81
N GLY A 90 -15.96 8.66 -2.90
CA GLY A 90 -15.04 9.05 -1.83
C GLY A 90 -15.09 10.55 -1.57
N ILE A 91 -15.12 11.37 -2.63
CA ILE A 91 -15.23 12.82 -2.55
C ILE A 91 -16.59 13.23 -1.98
N ASP A 92 -17.69 12.62 -2.45
CA ASP A 92 -19.03 12.86 -1.91
C ASP A 92 -19.10 12.52 -0.40
N TRP A 93 -18.50 11.39 0.00
CA TRP A 93 -18.39 10.97 1.39
C TRP A 93 -17.52 11.93 2.24
N LEU A 94 -16.43 12.44 1.67
CA LEU A 94 -15.53 13.39 2.33
C LEU A 94 -16.21 14.76 2.53
N ARG A 95 -17.03 15.19 1.57
CA ARG A 95 -17.81 16.45 1.63
C ARG A 95 -19.02 16.37 2.57
N THR A 96 -19.57 15.17 2.78
CA THR A 96 -20.74 14.98 3.63
C THR A 96 -20.42 15.31 5.10
N PRO A 97 -21.21 16.16 5.77
CA PRO A 97 -21.01 16.48 7.19
C PRO A 97 -20.92 15.22 8.06
N ALA A 98 -19.92 15.19 8.94
CA ALA A 98 -19.63 14.05 9.79
C ALA A 98 -19.30 14.50 11.22
N ALA A 99 -19.55 13.64 12.19
CA ALA A 99 -19.21 13.89 13.59
C ALA A 99 -17.70 13.83 13.88
N GLY A 100 -16.91 13.25 12.97
CA GLY A 100 -15.47 13.07 13.14
C GLY A 100 -14.68 13.37 11.86
N PRO A 101 -13.35 13.57 11.98
CA PRO A 101 -12.49 13.89 10.84
C PRO A 101 -12.43 12.74 9.84
N ARG A 102 -12.33 13.10 8.56
CA ARG A 102 -12.26 12.18 7.42
C ARG A 102 -11.15 12.61 6.48
N VAL A 103 -10.48 11.63 5.90
CA VAL A 103 -9.49 11.82 4.82
C VAL A 103 -9.63 10.69 3.81
N LEU A 104 -9.21 10.90 2.58
CA LEU A 104 -9.09 9.84 1.58
C LEU A 104 -7.63 9.42 1.44
N LEU A 105 -7.39 8.12 1.33
CA LEU A 105 -6.12 7.54 0.89
C LEU A 105 -6.33 7.01 -0.52
N GLY A 106 -5.59 7.56 -1.48
CA GLY A 106 -5.71 7.16 -2.88
C GLY A 106 -4.39 7.17 -3.64
N GLN A 107 -4.39 6.46 -4.76
CA GLN A 107 -3.24 6.38 -5.66
C GLN A 107 -3.06 7.66 -6.48
N GLY A 108 -1.81 8.10 -6.64
CA GLY A 108 -1.45 9.34 -7.32
C GLY A 108 -1.75 9.40 -8.82
N ASP A 109 -1.58 8.29 -9.54
CA ASP A 109 -1.72 8.24 -11.01
C ASP A 109 -3.16 8.50 -11.48
N ALA A 110 -4.14 8.21 -10.62
CA ALA A 110 -5.57 8.30 -10.91
C ALA A 110 -6.28 9.42 -10.15
N LEU A 111 -5.53 10.40 -9.61
CA LEU A 111 -6.13 11.56 -8.92
C LEU A 111 -6.98 12.38 -9.92
N PRO A 112 -8.28 12.61 -9.63
CA PRO A 112 -9.12 13.50 -10.41
C PRO A 112 -8.53 14.90 -10.54
N ALA A 113 -8.79 15.57 -11.67
CA ALA A 113 -8.28 16.92 -11.96
C ALA A 113 -8.72 17.98 -10.94
N CYS A 114 -9.83 17.75 -10.23
CA CYS A 114 -10.34 18.64 -9.20
C CYS A 114 -9.59 18.58 -7.85
N ILE A 115 -8.62 17.67 -7.72
CA ILE A 115 -7.76 17.57 -6.54
C ILE A 115 -6.51 18.43 -6.75
N ASP A 116 -6.31 19.40 -5.86
CA ASP A 116 -5.12 20.24 -5.83
C ASP A 116 -3.93 19.44 -5.31
N ARG A 117 -3.05 19.03 -6.23
CA ARG A 117 -1.83 18.27 -5.92
C ARG A 117 -0.89 19.00 -4.96
N SER A 118 -0.93 20.33 -4.89
CA SER A 118 -0.08 21.10 -3.98
C SER A 118 -0.49 20.99 -2.51
N ARG A 119 -1.70 20.49 -2.25
CA ARG A 119 -2.28 20.29 -0.91
C ARG A 119 -2.30 18.83 -0.47
N LEU A 120 -1.74 17.94 -1.27
CA LEU A 120 -1.65 16.53 -0.94
C LEU A 120 -0.51 16.24 0.01
N HIS A 121 -0.74 15.29 0.91
CA HIS A 121 0.32 14.76 1.75
C HIS A 121 0.81 13.43 1.19
N ALA A 122 2.07 13.37 0.77
CA ALA A 122 2.70 12.16 0.25
C ALA A 122 3.00 11.18 1.39
N LEU A 123 2.57 9.92 1.25
CA LEU A 123 2.88 8.84 2.20
C LEU A 123 3.98 7.89 1.70
N GLY A 124 4.45 8.09 0.47
CA GLY A 124 5.45 7.26 -0.19
C GLY A 124 4.83 6.20 -1.10
N ALA A 125 5.61 5.17 -1.40
CA ALA A 125 5.25 4.14 -2.37
C ALA A 125 4.99 2.78 -1.68
N ALA A 126 3.96 2.08 -2.13
CA ALA A 126 3.71 0.68 -1.81
C ALA A 126 3.00 0.02 -2.99
N ASN A 127 3.22 -1.29 -3.19
CA ASN A 127 2.68 -2.01 -4.33
C ASN A 127 3.05 -1.40 -5.69
N ARG A 128 4.23 -0.76 -5.79
CA ARG A 128 4.69 0.01 -6.96
C ARG A 128 3.77 1.17 -7.36
N ARG A 129 3.08 1.75 -6.38
CA ARG A 129 2.15 2.87 -6.54
C ARG A 129 2.47 3.94 -5.51
N ASP A 130 2.36 5.20 -5.91
CA ASP A 130 2.49 6.33 -4.99
C ASP A 130 1.15 6.64 -4.33
N TRP A 131 1.20 6.87 -3.01
CA TRP A 131 0.02 7.04 -2.18
C TRP A 131 -0.02 8.42 -1.53
N TRP A 132 -1.23 8.97 -1.48
CA TRP A 132 -1.48 10.33 -1.04
C TRP A 132 -2.66 10.36 -0.08
N LEU A 133 -2.57 11.21 0.94
CA LEU A 133 -3.73 11.63 1.70
C LEU A 133 -4.33 12.88 1.09
N VAL A 134 -5.64 12.80 0.86
CA VAL A 134 -6.48 13.89 0.37
C VAL A 134 -7.39 14.32 1.52
N ARG A 135 -7.19 15.55 1.97
CA ARG A 135 -8.07 16.22 2.93
C ARG A 135 -9.10 17.07 2.16
N LEU A 136 -10.16 17.49 2.84
CA LEU A 136 -11.26 18.22 2.21
C LEU A 136 -10.80 19.53 1.53
N ASP A 137 -9.79 20.20 2.09
CA ASP A 137 -9.21 21.44 1.55
C ASP A 137 -8.39 21.26 0.27
N ALA A 138 -7.98 20.02 -0.05
CA ALA A 138 -7.38 19.67 -1.34
C ALA A 138 -8.42 19.46 -2.44
N VAL A 139 -9.72 19.36 -2.08
CA VAL A 139 -10.81 19.16 -3.04
C VAL A 139 -11.41 20.52 -3.41
N SER A 140 -11.29 20.88 -4.68
CA SER A 140 -11.90 22.11 -5.23
C SER A 140 -13.32 21.84 -5.74
N GLU A 141 -13.57 22.06 -7.03
CA GLU A 141 -14.84 21.79 -7.71
C GLU A 141 -14.69 20.52 -8.55
N CYS A 142 -15.30 19.42 -8.08
CA CYS A 142 -15.29 18.16 -8.81
C CYS A 142 -16.60 18.07 -9.60
N PRO A 143 -16.56 17.74 -10.90
CA PRO A 143 -17.76 17.51 -11.68
C PRO A 143 -18.63 16.44 -11.00
N HIS A 144 -19.91 16.74 -10.83
CA HIS A 144 -20.93 15.79 -10.39
C HIS A 144 -21.61 15.21 -11.63
N GLU A 145 -20.92 14.34 -12.36
CA GLU A 145 -21.50 13.62 -13.52
C GLU A 145 -21.36 12.10 -13.36
#